data_AF-A0A3N5B3C2-F1
#
_entry.id   AF-A0A3N5B3C2-F1
#
_cell.length_a   1.000
_cell.length_b   1.000
_cell.length_c   1.000
_cell.angle_alpha   90.00
_cell.angle_beta   90.00
_cell.angle_gamma   90.00
#
_symmetry.space_group_name_H-M   'P 1'
#
loop_
_entity.id
_entity.type
_entity.pdbx_description
1 polymer ?
#
loop_
_entity_poly.entity_id
_entity_poly.type
_entity_poly.pdbx_seq_one_letter_code
_entity_poly.pdbx_strand_id
1 'polypeptide(L)' 'MPDPHTVPPLLSAAPECRTEPGPLPACPRCATPPERISWRQRPGEPVVLLFEPCGHRHTSPAPPLLAVTAPDPLRR' A
#
# COMPACT_ATOMS: atom_id res chain seq x y z
N MET A 1 29.27 22.23 -2.73
CA MET A 1 28.70 20.99 -2.17
C MET A 1 27.42 20.72 -2.94
N PRO A 2 27.18 19.51 -3.45
CA PRO A 2 25.89 19.16 -4.03
C PRO A 2 24.81 19.24 -2.94
N ASP A 3 23.66 19.79 -3.29
CA ASP A 3 22.53 19.95 -2.39
C ASP A 3 21.93 18.56 -2.03
N PRO A 4 21.72 18.24 -0.74
CA PRO A 4 21.23 16.92 -0.31
C PRO A 4 19.76 16.68 -0.67
N HIS A 5 19.02 17.69 -1.14
CA HIS A 5 17.63 17.59 -1.59
C HIS A 5 17.49 17.43 -3.10
N THR A 6 18.61 17.37 -3.83
CA THR A 6 18.59 17.08 -5.27
C THR A 6 18.26 15.61 -5.46
N VAL A 7 16.97 15.31 -5.59
CA VAL A 7 16.48 13.99 -5.99
C VAL A 7 16.82 13.80 -7.47
N PRO A 8 17.70 12.86 -7.85
CA PRO A 8 17.93 12.56 -9.25
C PRO A 8 16.63 12.05 -9.88
N PRO A 9 16.34 12.38 -11.15
CA PRO A 9 15.14 11.92 -11.83
C PRO A 9 15.16 10.39 -11.88
N LEU A 10 14.32 9.74 -11.06
CA LEU A 10 14.12 8.31 -11.08
C LEU A 10 13.39 7.94 -12.37
N LEU A 11 14.16 7.62 -13.42
CA LEU A 11 13.67 6.88 -14.58
C LEU A 11 13.43 5.42 -14.16
N SER A 12 12.35 5.19 -13.43
CA SER A 12 11.76 3.86 -13.28
C SER A 12 10.38 3.91 -13.90
N ALA A 13 10.30 3.50 -15.17
CA ALA A 13 9.05 3.08 -15.77
C ALA A 13 8.60 1.80 -15.04
N ALA A 14 7.94 1.96 -13.89
CA ALA A 14 7.11 0.91 -13.34
C ALA A 14 5.99 0.65 -14.36
N PRO A 15 5.59 -0.63 -14.59
CA PRO A 15 4.43 -0.90 -15.42
C PRO A 15 3.26 -0.08 -14.88
N GLU A 16 2.57 0.62 -15.78
CA GLU A 16 1.41 1.46 -15.48
C GLU A 16 0.22 0.57 -15.06
N CYS A 17 0.34 -0.18 -13.96
CA CYS A 17 -0.81 -0.68 -13.24
C CYS A 17 -1.46 0.55 -12.62
N ARG A 18 -2.42 1.13 -13.36
CA ARG A 18 -3.39 2.11 -12.88
C ARG A 18 -4.28 1.43 -11.83
N THR A 19 -3.71 1.09 -10.70
CA THR A 19 -4.49 0.69 -9.53
C THR A 19 -4.98 1.99 -8.93
N GLU A 20 -6.16 2.41 -9.38
CA GLU A 20 -6.88 3.51 -8.76
C GLU A 20 -6.92 3.27 -7.24
N PRO A 21 -6.63 4.28 -6.42
CA PRO A 21 -6.74 4.16 -4.97
C PRO A 21 -8.14 3.63 -4.61
N GLY A 22 -8.18 2.46 -3.99
CA GLY A 22 -9.42 1.73 -3.67
C GLY A 22 -9.59 1.44 -2.17
N PRO A 23 -10.70 0.79 -1.77
CA PRO A 23 -10.88 0.30 -0.40
C PRO A 23 -9.78 -0.71 -0.03
N LEU A 24 -9.68 -1.05 1.26
CA LEU A 24 -8.76 -2.09 1.71
C LEU A 24 -8.98 -3.38 0.90
N PRO A 25 -7.92 -4.00 0.34
CA PRO A 25 -8.07 -5.23 -0.43
C PRO A 25 -8.66 -6.34 0.42
N ALA A 26 -9.52 -7.18 -0.18
CA ALA A 26 -10.09 -8.34 0.50
C ALA A 26 -9.02 -9.38 0.84
N CYS A 27 -9.23 -10.15 1.92
CA CYS A 27 -8.36 -11.29 2.21
C CYS A 27 -8.52 -12.37 1.12
N PRO A 28 -7.44 -12.83 0.45
CA PRO A 28 -7.56 -13.81 -0.65
C PRO A 28 -8.03 -15.19 -0.19
N ARG A 29 -8.07 -15.45 1.12
CA ARG A 29 -8.53 -16.72 1.70
C ARG A 29 -10.00 -16.66 2.13
N CYS A 30 -10.41 -15.56 2.75
CA CYS A 30 -11.77 -15.39 3.27
C CYS A 30 -12.72 -14.73 2.26
N ALA A 31 -12.16 -14.06 1.24
CA ALA A 31 -12.86 -13.16 0.31
C ALA A 31 -13.65 -12.02 0.99
N THR A 32 -13.47 -11.85 2.31
CA THR A 32 -14.14 -10.84 3.12
C THR A 32 -13.31 -9.55 3.15
N PRO A 33 -13.95 -8.37 3.11
CA PRO A 33 -13.26 -7.11 3.38
C PRO A 33 -12.67 -7.13 4.79
N PRO A 34 -11.36 -6.83 4.96
CA PRO A 34 -10.77 -6.75 6.28
C PRO A 34 -11.19 -5.47 6.99
N GLU A 35 -11.24 -5.53 8.31
CA GLU A 35 -11.42 -4.33 9.14
C GLU A 35 -10.10 -3.52 9.19
N ARG A 36 -8.97 -4.23 9.16
CA ARG A 36 -7.63 -3.64 9.21
C ARG A 36 -6.64 -4.50 8.46
N ILE A 37 -5.70 -3.83 7.80
CA ILE A 37 -4.52 -4.45 7.21
C ILE A 37 -3.29 -3.81 7.82
N SER A 38 -2.29 -4.63 8.16
CA SER A 38 -0.94 -4.15 8.47
C SER A 38 0.06 -4.78 7.52
N TRP A 39 1.13 -4.05 7.19
CA TRP A 39 2.18 -4.57 6.31
C TRP A 39 3.58 -4.17 6.75
N ARG A 40 4.55 -4.97 6.30
CA ARG A 40 5.98 -4.68 6.43
C ARG A 40 6.64 -4.85 5.07
N GLN A 41 7.49 -3.90 4.72
CA GLN A 41 8.30 -3.92 3.52
C GLN A 41 9.78 -3.83 3.94
N ARG A 42 10.61 -4.67 3.34
CA ARG A 42 12.08 -4.61 3.45
C ARG A 42 12.67 -4.53 2.04
N PRO A 43 13.75 -3.77 1.82
CA PRO A 43 14.41 -3.73 0.51
C PRO A 43 14.79 -5.14 0.04
N GLY A 44 14.42 -5.49 -1.19
CA GLY A 44 14.71 -6.81 -1.78
C GLY A 44 13.84 -7.96 -1.29
N GLU A 45 12.94 -7.75 -0.33
CA GLU A 45 11.97 -8.75 0.12
C GLU A 45 10.55 -8.40 -0.35
N PRO A 46 9.70 -9.42 -0.64
CA PRO A 46 8.28 -9.19 -0.87
C PRO A 46 7.58 -8.52 0.32
N VAL A 47 6.50 -7.79 0.04
CA VAL A 47 5.65 -7.19 1.07
C VAL A 47 4.80 -8.26 1.74
N VAL A 48 4.77 -8.26 3.07
CA VAL A 48 3.89 -9.15 3.85
C VAL A 48 2.70 -8.37 4.36
N LEU A 49 1.49 -8.77 3.96
CA LEU A 49 0.19 -8.27 4.43
C LEU A 49 -0.36 -9.18 5.53
N LEU A 50 -0.88 -8.59 6.60
CA LEU A 50 -1.67 -9.28 7.63
C LEU A 50 -3.09 -8.71 7.63
N PHE A 51 -4.07 -9.58 7.45
CA PHE A 51 -5.50 -9.24 7.38
C PHE A 51 -6.21 -9.53 8.70
N GLU A 52 -6.82 -8.52 9.31
CA GLU A 52 -7.63 -8.67 10.53
C GLU A 52 -9.13 -8.64 10.21
N PRO A 53 -9.96 -9.45 10.90
CA PRO A 53 -9.61 -10.30 12.07
C PRO A 53 -9.12 -11.71 11.73
N CYS A 54 -9.07 -12.11 10.45
CA CYS A 54 -8.82 -13.50 10.08
C CYS A 54 -7.37 -13.99 10.32
N GLY A 55 -6.43 -13.08 10.61
CA GLY A 55 -5.02 -13.38 10.87
C GLY A 55 -4.24 -13.90 9.65
N HIS A 56 -4.81 -13.87 8.45
CA HIS A 56 -4.16 -14.43 7.26
C HIS A 56 -2.96 -13.57 6.86
N ARG A 57 -1.82 -14.23 6.59
CA ARG A 57 -0.60 -13.61 6.08
C ARG A 57 -0.46 -13.87 4.59
N HIS A 58 -0.39 -12.82 3.79
CA HIS A 58 -0.23 -12.90 2.34
C HIS A 58 1.04 -12.17 1.91
N THR A 59 1.75 -12.75 0.94
CA THR A 59 2.95 -12.15 0.38
C THR A 59 2.63 -11.55 -0.99
N SER A 60 2.94 -10.27 -1.16
CA SER A 60 2.70 -9.51 -2.39
C SER A 60 4.03 -8.95 -2.94
N PRO A 61 4.21 -8.89 -4.28
CA PRO A 61 5.40 -8.28 -4.87
C PRO A 61 5.45 -6.75 -4.68
N ALA A 62 4.30 -6.12 -4.38
CA ALA A 62 4.18 -4.67 -4.21
C ALA A 62 3.32 -4.30 -2.99
N PRO A 63 3.55 -3.14 -2.36
CA PRO A 63 2.68 -2.66 -1.29
C PRO A 63 1.28 -2.31 -1.84
N PRO A 64 0.24 -2.35 -0.99
CA PRO A 64 -1.11 -1.98 -1.41
C PRO A 64 -1.18 -0.46 -1.64
N LEU A 65 -1.83 -0.06 -2.73
CA LEU A 65 -2.16 1.34 -3.00
C LEU A 65 -3.50 1.66 -2.33
N LEU A 66 -3.48 2.57 -1.35
CA LEU A 66 -4.65 2.91 -0.54
C LEU A 66 -5.18 4.29 -0.90
N ALA A 67 -6.50 4.41 -1.04
CA ALA A 67 -7.17 5.70 -1.06
C ALA A 67 -7.16 6.32 0.33
N VAL A 68 -6.45 7.44 0.51
CA VAL A 68 -6.60 8.26 1.71
C VAL A 68 -7.54 9.41 1.35
N THR A 69 -8.75 9.39 1.90
CA THR A 69 -9.65 10.54 1.80
C THR A 69 -9.20 11.58 2.83
N ALA A 70 -8.91 12.80 2.39
CA ALA A 70 -8.61 13.89 3.31
C ALA A 70 -9.81 14.14 4.25
N PRO A 71 -9.59 14.48 5.53
CA PRO A 71 -10.69 14.84 6.41
C PRO A 71 -11.44 16.05 5.85
N ASP A 72 -12.76 15.99 5.86
CA ASP A 72 -13.60 17.09 5.41
C ASP A 72 -13.40 18.33 6.32
N PRO A 73 -13.05 19.50 5.78
CA PRO A 73 -12.75 20.68 6.59
C PRO A 73 -13.98 21.27 7.31
N LEU A 74 -15.20 20.80 7.04
CA LEU A 74 -16.45 21.38 7.56
C LEU A 74 -17.04 20.62 8.76
N ARG A 75 -16.37 19.59 9.30
CA ARG A 75 -16.76 19.01 10.60
C ARG A 75 -16.11 19.78 11.75
N ARG A 76 -16.77 20.85 12.21
CA ARG A 76 -16.54 21.49 13.52
C ARG A 76 -17.70 21.22 14.47
#